data_AF-A0A4Q3FZB7-F1
#
_entry.id   AF-A0A4Q3FZB7-F1
#
_cell.length_a   1.000
_cell.length_b   1.000
_cell.length_c   1.000
_cell.angle_alpha   90.00
_cell.angle_beta   90.00
_cell.angle_gamma   90.00
#
_symmetry.space_group_name_H-M   'P 1'
#
loop_
_entity.id
_entity.type
_entity.pdbx_description
1 polymer ?
#
loop_
_entity_poly.entity_id
_entity_poly.type
_entity_poly.pdbx_seq_one_letter_code
_entity_poly.pdbx_strand_id
1 'polypeptide(L)'
;MRIVSAPIALMLAAALATPAACAAPATRNFPVPEFSRLRVDGPYTVRVRTGSKASVVAHGPQARIDKLIVESRGSTLVVTTEKNMG
;
A
#
# COMPACT_ATOMS: atom_id res chain seq x y z
N MET A 1 -53.72 -31.36 27.99
CA MET A 1 -53.19 -31.59 26.63
C MET A 1 -53.73 -30.53 25.69
N ARG A 2 -52.92 -29.50 25.37
CA ARG A 2 -52.94 -28.70 24.13
C ARG A 2 -51.87 -27.61 24.20
N ILE A 3 -50.83 -27.82 23.40
CA ILE A 3 -49.72 -26.93 23.09
C ILE A 3 -50.22 -25.91 22.05
N VAL A 4 -49.99 -24.61 22.27
CA VAL A 4 -49.76 -23.59 21.21
C VAL A 4 -49.04 -22.41 21.91
N SER A 5 -47.71 -22.28 21.91
CA SER A 5 -46.74 -21.95 20.83
C SER A 5 -46.52 -20.45 20.63
N ALA A 6 -45.22 -20.10 20.61
CA ALA A 6 -44.56 -18.89 20.10
C ALA A 6 -44.29 -17.73 21.09
N PRO A 7 -43.16 -17.74 21.81
CA PRO A 7 -42.56 -16.52 22.32
C PRO A 7 -41.73 -15.84 21.22
N ILE A 8 -42.00 -14.54 21.06
CA ILE A 8 -40.98 -13.51 20.84
C ILE A 8 -40.31 -13.54 19.46
N ALA A 9 -41.06 -13.00 18.50
CA ALA A 9 -40.49 -12.35 17.32
C ALA A 9 -39.76 -11.07 17.74
N LEU A 10 -38.44 -11.14 18.01
CA LEU A 10 -37.55 -9.97 17.91
C LEU A 10 -36.06 -10.38 17.90
N MET A 11 -35.60 -10.96 16.79
CA MET A 11 -34.18 -11.23 16.54
C MET A 11 -33.81 -10.74 15.14
N LEU A 12 -34.01 -9.45 14.89
CA LEU A 12 -33.54 -8.76 13.68
C LEU A 12 -32.70 -7.55 14.08
N ALA A 13 -31.56 -7.40 13.41
CA ALA A 13 -30.66 -6.24 13.38
C ALA A 13 -29.51 -6.19 14.41
N ALA A 14 -28.72 -7.26 14.53
CA ALA A 14 -27.29 -7.09 14.80
C ALA A 14 -26.59 -6.70 13.48
N ALA A 15 -26.78 -5.44 13.08
CA ALA A 15 -26.15 -4.88 11.89
C ALA A 15 -24.63 -4.86 12.07
N LEU A 16 -23.95 -5.45 11.10
CA LEU A 16 -22.51 -5.60 10.98
C LEU A 16 -21.80 -4.23 11.02
N ALA A 17 -21.34 -3.81 12.19
CA ALA A 17 -20.34 -2.75 12.30
C ALA A 17 -18.96 -3.37 12.06
N THR A 18 -18.59 -3.56 10.79
CA THR A 18 -17.20 -3.86 10.45
C THR A 18 -16.37 -2.60 10.72
N PRO A 19 -15.36 -2.65 11.61
CA PRO A 19 -14.47 -1.53 11.78
C PRO A 19 -13.75 -1.30 10.45
N ALA A 20 -13.87 -0.09 9.91
CA ALA A 20 -13.06 0.35 8.78
C ALA A 20 -11.59 0.27 9.22
N ALA A 21 -10.89 -0.79 8.80
CA ALA A 21 -9.47 -0.94 9.07
C ALA A 21 -8.74 0.19 8.33
N CYS A 22 -8.37 1.25 9.05
CA CYS A 22 -7.44 2.25 8.55
C CYS A 22 -6.16 1.49 8.17
N ALA A 23 -5.90 1.35 6.87
CA ALA A 23 -4.69 0.70 6.38
C ALA A 23 -3.48 1.48 6.91
N ALA A 24 -2.72 0.87 7.81
CA ALA A 24 -1.50 1.47 8.32
C ALA A 24 -0.53 1.71 7.15
N PRO A 25 0.14 2.87 7.10
CA PRO A 25 1.15 3.12 6.08
C PRO A 25 2.27 2.08 6.20
N ALA A 26 2.48 1.32 5.13
CA ALA A 26 3.55 0.36 5.03
C ALA A 26 4.87 1.07 4.68
N THR A 27 5.98 0.41 5.03
CA THR A 27 7.33 0.85 4.69
C THR A 27 8.03 -0.29 3.96
N ARG A 28 8.60 -0.02 2.79
CA ARG A 28 9.35 -1.02 2.02
C ARG A 28 10.71 -0.48 1.62
N ASN A 29 11.75 -1.27 1.93
CA ASN A 29 13.10 -1.02 1.48
C ASN A 29 13.36 -1.76 0.16
N PHE A 30 13.98 -1.08 -0.78
CA PHE A 30 14.34 -1.62 -2.09
C PHE A 30 15.87 -1.66 -2.17
N PRO A 31 16.49 -2.86 -2.18
CA PRO A 31 17.91 -2.96 -2.46
C PRO A 31 18.16 -2.56 -3.92
N VAL A 32 19.05 -1.59 -4.13
CA VAL A 32 19.38 -1.06 -5.45
C VAL A 32 20.90 -1.06 -5.64
N PRO A 33 21.40 -1.23 -6.87
CA PRO A 33 22.81 -1.03 -7.17
C PRO A 33 23.20 0.45 -7.02
N GLU A 34 24.49 0.76 -7.12
CA GLU A 34 24.93 2.15 -7.22
C GLU A 34 24.40 2.78 -8.51
N PHE A 35 23.94 4.03 -8.42
CA PHE A 35 23.40 4.79 -9.54
C PHE A 35 23.85 6.25 -9.45
N SER A 36 23.90 6.94 -10.59
CA SER A 36 24.29 8.35 -10.67
C SER A 36 23.14 9.25 -11.13
N ARG A 37 22.04 8.68 -11.60
CA ARG A 37 20.83 9.41 -12.00
C ARG A 37 19.60 8.79 -11.38
N LEU A 38 18.65 9.62 -10.99
CA LEU A 38 17.35 9.22 -10.46
C LEU A 38 16.25 9.80 -11.33
N ARG A 39 15.36 8.95 -11.84
CA ARG A 39 14.13 9.34 -12.54
C ARG A 39 12.94 8.89 -11.70
N VAL A 40 12.08 9.83 -11.32
CA VAL A 40 10.83 9.53 -10.61
C VAL A 40 9.66 10.01 -11.46
N ASP A 41 8.70 9.12 -11.68
CA ASP A 41 7.46 9.43 -12.38
C ASP A 41 6.27 9.24 -11.44
N GLY A 42 5.50 10.30 -11.22
CA GLY A 42 4.26 10.27 -10.44
C GLY A 42 4.20 11.31 -9.31
N PRO A 43 3.03 11.45 -8.66
CA PRO A 43 2.78 12.48 -7.66
C PRO A 43 3.34 12.07 -6.28
N TYR A 44 4.67 12.00 -6.18
CA TYR A 44 5.37 11.59 -4.96
C TYR A 44 6.23 12.71 -4.40
N THR A 45 6.31 12.77 -3.07
CA THR A 45 7.33 13.57 -2.39
C THR A 45 8.62 12.76 -2.34
N VAL A 46 9.67 13.22 -3.04
CA VAL A 46 10.97 12.55 -3.11
C VAL A 46 11.98 13.28 -2.24
N ARG A 47 12.64 12.56 -1.34
CA ARG A 47 13.76 13.07 -0.54
C ARG A 47 15.04 12.35 -0.95
N VAL A 48 15.97 13.07 -1.56
CA VAL A 48 17.27 12.52 -1.99
C VAL A 48 18.33 12.92 -0.97
N ARG A 49 19.11 11.93 -0.51
CA ARG A 49 20.29 12.13 0.34
C ARG A 49 21.49 11.46 -0.31
N THR A 50 22.61 12.15 -0.33
CA THR A 50 23.90 11.65 -0.85
C THR A 50 24.91 11.50 0.30
N GLY A 51 25.99 10.75 0.08
CA GLY A 51 27.03 10.51 1.10
C GLY A 51 26.84 9.25 1.95
N SER A 52 25.98 8.32 1.51
CA SER A 52 25.78 7.01 2.14
C SER A 52 25.58 5.94 1.06
N LYS A 53 25.62 4.66 1.44
CA LYS A 53 25.33 3.54 0.53
C LYS A 53 23.96 3.73 -0.14
N ALA A 54 23.89 3.46 -1.44
CA ALA A 54 22.66 3.59 -2.22
C ALA A 54 21.52 2.73 -1.61
N SER A 55 20.38 3.36 -1.33
CA SER A 55 19.19 2.70 -0.78
C SER A 55 17.95 3.53 -1.14
N VAL A 56 16.82 2.84 -1.34
CA VAL A 56 15.52 3.47 -1.58
C VAL A 56 14.51 2.93 -0.59
N VAL A 57 13.84 3.83 0.11
CA VAL A 57 12.78 3.50 1.06
C VAL A 57 11.50 4.19 0.62
N ALA A 58 10.44 3.42 0.47
CA ALA A 58 9.10 3.93 0.17
C ALA A 58 8.19 3.81 1.39
N HIS A 59 7.39 4.83 1.64
CA HIS A 59 6.40 4.88 2.70
C HIS A 59 5.04 5.25 2.14
N GLY A 60 3.97 4.60 2.59
CA GLY A 60 2.61 4.87 2.13
C GLY A 60 1.69 3.66 2.18
N PRO A 61 0.47 3.75 1.61
CA PRO A 61 -0.48 2.64 1.61
C PRO A 61 0.12 1.40 0.93
N GLN A 62 -0.04 0.23 1.56
CA GLN A 62 0.55 -1.01 1.07
C GLN A 62 0.20 -1.29 -0.41
N ALA A 63 -1.08 -1.13 -0.78
CA ALA A 63 -1.55 -1.31 -2.15
C ALA A 63 -0.87 -0.39 -3.20
N ARG A 64 -0.30 0.74 -2.79
CA ARG A 64 0.46 1.65 -3.66
C ARG A 64 1.94 1.27 -3.72
N ILE A 65 2.51 0.82 -2.59
CA ILE A 65 3.89 0.33 -2.51
C ILE A 65 4.06 -0.96 -3.32
N ASP A 66 3.06 -1.85 -3.30
CA ASP A 66 3.08 -3.11 -4.05
C ASP A 66 3.11 -2.89 -5.56
N LYS A 67 2.56 -1.77 -6.03
CA LYS A 67 2.58 -1.35 -7.44
C LYS A 67 3.82 -0.53 -7.81
N LEU A 68 4.72 -0.26 -6.87
CA LEU A 68 5.92 0.53 -7.12
C LEU A 68 6.97 -0.35 -7.81
N ILE A 69 7.42 0.10 -8.98
CA ILE A 69 8.48 -0.51 -9.76
C ILE A 69 9.74 0.33 -9.55
N VAL A 70 10.77 -0.33 -9.02
CA VAL A 70 12.11 0.25 -8.87
C VAL A 70 13.06 -0.58 -9.72
N GLU A 71 13.49 -0.01 -10.84
CA GLU A 71 14.36 -0.69 -11.80
C GLU A 71 15.64 0.11 -12.05
N SER A 72 16.75 -0.59 -12.25
CA SER A 72 18.02 0.02 -12.68
C SER A 72 18.15 -0.11 -14.20
N ARG A 73 18.30 1.03 -14.88
CA ARG A 73 18.62 1.10 -16.31
C ARG A 73 20.00 1.74 -16.49
N GLY A 74 21.02 0.89 -16.57
CA GLY A 74 22.42 1.31 -16.63
C GLY A 74 22.83 2.04 -15.36
N SER A 75 23.11 3.34 -15.45
CA SER A 75 23.44 4.21 -14.31
C SER A 75 22.26 5.02 -13.77
N THR A 76 21.05 4.78 -14.30
CA THR A 76 19.83 5.50 -13.93
C THR A 76 18.89 4.60 -13.15
N LEU A 77 18.55 4.99 -11.92
CA LEU A 77 17.49 4.36 -11.16
C LEU A 77 16.15 4.98 -11.56
N VAL A 78 15.21 4.14 -11.99
CA VAL A 78 13.86 4.55 -12.36
C VAL A 78 12.89 4.07 -11.29
N VAL A 79 12.18 5.02 -10.69
CA VAL A 79 11.10 4.76 -9.75
C VAL A 79 9.80 5.19 -10.41
N THR A 80 8.94 4.23 -10.70
CA THR A 80 7.63 4.44 -11.32
C THR A 80 6.60 3.55 -10.65
N THR A 81 5.31 3.78 -10.90
CA THR A 81 4.30 2.76 -10.61
C THR A 81 3.96 1.97 -11.85
N GLU A 82 3.58 0.72 -11.66
CA GLU A 82 2.91 -0.07 -12.67
C GLU A 82 1.68 0.72 -13.13
N LYS A 83 1.83 1.40 -14.27
CA LYS A 83 0.77 2.16 -14.91
C LYS A 83 -0.25 1.14 -15.36
N ASN A 84 -1.21 0.83 -14.48
CA ASN A 84 -2.47 0.25 -14.88
C ASN A 84 -3.14 1.34 -15.73
N MET A 85 -2.80 1.34 -17.01
CA MET A 85 -3.55 2.06 -18.04
C MET A 85 -4.91 1.37 -18.04
N GLY A 86 -5.89 2.03 -17.42
CA GLY A 86 -7.28 1.58 -17.38
C GLY A 86 -7.89 1.50 -18.76
#